data_AF-A0A1F9I253-F1
#
_entry.id   AF-A0A1F9I253-F1
#
_cell.length_a   1.000
_cell.length_b   1.000
_cell.length_c   1.000
_cell.angle_alpha   90.00
_cell.angle_beta   90.00
_cell.angle_gamma   90.00
#
_symmetry.space_group_name_H-M   'P 1'
#
loop_
_entity.id
_entity.type
_entity.pdbx_description
1 polymer ?
#
loop_
_entity_poly.entity_id
_entity_poly.type
_entity_poly.pdbx_seq_one_letter_code
_entity_poly.pdbx_strand_id
1 'polypeptide(L)' 'MARELLMDGLKYKMLLGYKEGRVSLAKLSKMLGMSLSEVIDLLSSFGLQSPISYDKYLQGMATARKAIR' A
#
# COMPACT_ATOMS: atom_id res chain seq x y z
N MET A 1 5.49 3.99 24.83
CA MET A 1 5.61 2.52 24.80
C MET A 1 4.30 1.79 24.45
N ALA A 2 3.30 1.64 25.33
CA ALA A 2 2.10 0.82 25.01
C ALA A 2 1.32 1.31 23.76
N ARG A 3 1.21 2.64 23.59
CA ARG A 3 0.58 3.25 22.40
C ARG A 3 1.36 2.99 21.10
N GLU A 4 2.69 3.06 21.16
CA GLU A 4 3.55 2.82 19.98
C GLU A 4 3.47 1.36 19.54
N LEU A 5 3.52 0.42 20.49
CA LEU A 5 3.34 -1.01 20.23
C LEU A 5 1.98 -1.31 19.60
N LEU A 6 0.91 -0.66 20.06
CA LEU A 6 -0.42 -0.78 19.45
C LEU A 6 -0.43 -0.29 18.00
N MET A 7 0.22 0.85 17.73
CA MET A 7 0.31 1.39 16.38
C MET A 7 1.13 0.49 15.46
N ASP A 8 2.22 -0.08 15.94
CA ASP A 8 3.07 -0.98 15.17
C ASP A 8 2.37 -2.32 14.90
N GLY A 9 1.63 -2.85 15.88
CA GLY A 9 0.77 -4.02 15.67
C GLY A 9 -0.32 -3.78 14.62
N LEU A 10 -0.91 -2.58 14.60
CA LEU A 10 -1.89 -2.19 13.59
C LEU A 10 -1.26 -2.12 12.19
N LYS A 11 -0.08 -1.47 12.05
CA LYS A 11 0.67 -1.43 10.79
C LYS A 11 1.00 -2.84 10.29
N TYR A 12 1.49 -3.71 11.18
CA TYR A 12 1.82 -5.09 10.83
C TYR A 12 0.60 -5.86 10.32
N LYS A 13 -0.55 -5.73 10.99
CA LYS A 13 -1.81 -6.35 10.55
C LYS A 13 -2.22 -5.87 9.15
N MET A 14 -2.02 -4.59 8.85
CA MET A 14 -2.32 -4.03 7.53
C MET A 14 -1.38 -4.58 6.45
N LEU A 15 -0.08 -4.69 6.74
CA LEU A 15 0.91 -5.30 5.85
C LEU A 15 0.59 -6.77 5.57
N LEU A 16 0.16 -7.52 6.59
CA LEU A 16 -0.28 -8.90 6.43
C LEU A 16 -1.50 -9.00 5.51
N GLY A 17 -2.50 -8.13 5.71
CA GLY A 17 -3.67 -8.07 4.84
C GLY A 17 -3.32 -7.72 3.39
N TYR A 18 -2.31 -6.90 3.16
CA TYR A 18 -1.79 -6.64 1.81
C TYR A 18 -1.12 -7.89 1.22
N LYS A 19 -0.25 -8.57 1.99
CA LYS A 19 0.41 -9.81 1.57
C LYS A 19 -0.58 -10.92 1.19
N GLU A 20 -1.70 -10.99 1.91
CA GLU A 20 -2.79 -11.95 1.65
C GLU A 20 -3.72 -11.52 0.49
N GLY A 21 -3.48 -10.37 -0.15
CA GLY A 21 -4.32 -9.83 -1.22
C GLY A 21 -5.67 -9.27 -0.75
N ARG A 22 -5.89 -9.15 0.56
CA ARG A 22 -7.13 -8.64 1.18
C ARG A 22 -7.21 -7.12 1.19
N VAL A 23 -6.07 -6.43 1.09
CA VAL A 23 -5.96 -4.97 1.10
C VAL A 23 -5.20 -4.52 -0.15
N SER A 24 -5.80 -3.62 -0.92
CA SER A 24 -5.12 -3.01 -2.07
C SER A 24 -4.10 -1.97 -1.64
N LEU A 25 -3.12 -1.68 -2.51
CA LEU A 25 -2.09 -0.66 -2.26
C LEU A 25 -2.70 0.72 -1.94
N ALA A 26 -3.74 1.12 -2.68
CA ALA A 26 -4.45 2.38 -2.45
C ALA A 26 -5.24 2.41 -1.15
N LYS A 27 -5.76 1.26 -0.69
CA LYS A 27 -6.42 1.18 0.61
C LYS A 27 -5.40 1.26 1.74
N LEU A 28 -4.26 0.60 1.58
CA LEU A 28 -3.14 0.62 2.51
C LEU A 28 -2.59 2.05 2.69
N SER A 29 -2.40 2.80 1.59
CA SER A 29 -1.91 4.18 1.64
C SER A 29 -2.84 5.12 2.40
N LYS A 30 -4.15 5.03 2.16
CA LYS A 30 -5.16 5.80 2.91
C LYS A 30 -5.17 5.46 4.40
N MET A 31 -5.05 4.18 4.75
CA MET A 31 -5.08 3.72 6.14
C MET A 31 -3.84 4.15 6.93
N LEU A 32 -2.67 4.21 6.27
CA LEU A 32 -1.41 4.64 6.88
C LEU A 32 -1.19 6.15 6.82
N GLY A 33 -2.03 6.90 6.10
CA GLY A 33 -1.83 8.34 5.88
C GLY A 33 -0.57 8.65 5.06
N MET A 34 -0.14 7.69 4.24
CA MET A 34 1.08 7.77 3.42
C MET A 34 0.72 7.90 1.94
N SER A 35 1.61 8.50 1.16
CA SER A 35 1.56 8.42 -0.30
C SER A 35 1.81 6.98 -0.78
N LEU A 36 1.43 6.69 -2.03
CA LEU A 36 1.64 5.37 -2.61
C LEU A 36 3.11 4.99 -2.74
N SER A 37 3.99 5.94 -3.06
CA SER A 37 5.44 5.73 -3.12
C SER A 37 5.99 5.35 -1.75
N GLU A 38 5.62 6.08 -0.70
CA GLU A 38 6.04 5.77 0.67
C GLU A 38 5.58 4.38 1.12
N VAL A 39 4.38 3.96 0.72
CA VAL A 39 3.90 2.59 1.00
C VAL A 39 4.68 1.54 0.22
N ILE A 40 5.06 1.80 -1.04
CA ILE A 40 5.88 0.88 -1.83
C ILE A 40 7.28 0.72 -1.20
N ASP A 41 7.87 1.83 -0.74
CA ASP A 41 9.16 1.82 -0.05
C ASP A 41 9.05 1.08 1.29
N LEU A 42 7.98 1.32 2.05
CA LEU A 42 7.68 0.61 3.28
C LEU A 42 7.57 -0.91 3.03
N LEU A 43 6.74 -1.32 2.07
CA LEU A 43 6.60 -2.73 1.69
C LEU A 43 7.95 -3.35 1.32
N SER A 44 8.77 -2.64 0.55
CA SER A 44 10.11 -3.08 0.14
C SER A 44 11.04 -3.25 1.34
N SER A 45 11.00 -2.36 2.34
CA SER A 45 11.76 -2.50 3.58
C SER A 45 11.37 -3.74 4.40
N PHE A 46 10.13 -4.22 4.26
CA PHE A 46 9.65 -5.47 4.88
C PHE A 46 9.84 -6.70 3.97
N GLY A 47 10.55 -6.56 2.85
CA GLY A 47 10.75 -7.64 1.87
C GLY A 47 9.48 -8.04 1.12
N LEU A 48 8.43 -7.21 1.19
CA LEU A 48 7.20 -7.40 0.44
C LEU A 48 7.32 -6.66 -0.89
N GLN A 49 7.44 -7.41 -1.98
CA GLN A 49 7.40 -6.79 -3.30
C GLN A 49 5.96 -6.44 -3.67
N SER A 50 5.73 -5.19 -4.06
CA SER A 50 4.50 -4.85 -4.76
C SER A 50 4.49 -5.57 -6.12
N PRO A 51 3.42 -6.30 -6.49
CA PRO A 51 3.32 -6.96 -7.79
C PRO A 51 3.26 -5.95 -8.95
N ILE A 52 3.14 -4.65 -8.66
CA ILE A 52 3.00 -3.57 -9.62
C ILE A 52 3.97 -2.45 -9.22
N SER A 53 4.82 -2.01 -10.14
CA SER A 53 5.66 -0.83 -9.94
C SER A 53 4.80 0.44 -9.90
N TYR A 54 5.32 1.50 -9.28
CA TYR A 54 4.64 2.79 -9.21
C TYR A 54 4.24 3.31 -10.61
N ASP A 55 5.13 3.18 -11.59
CA ASP A 55 4.87 3.61 -12.98
C ASP A 55 3.72 2.83 -13.62
N LYS A 56 3.68 1.50 -13.40
CA LYS A 56 2.58 0.65 -13.88
C LYS A 56 1.26 1.01 -13.22
N TYR A 57 1.29 1.38 -11.93
CA TYR A 57 0.10 1.86 -11.24
C TYR A 57 -0.42 3.16 -11.86
N LEU A 58 0.45 4.15 -12.13
CA LEU A 58 0.07 5.41 -12.77
C LEU A 58 -0.49 5.20 -14.17
N GLN A 59 0.14 4.34 -14.97
CA GLN A 59 -0.39 3.96 -16.29
C GLN A 59 -1.77 3.33 -16.20
N GLY A 60 -1.97 2.38 -15.28
CA GLY A 60 -3.27 1.76 -15.06
C GLY A 60 -4.35 2.78 -14.71
N MET A 61 -4.04 3.73 -13.82
CA MET A 61 -4.95 4.83 -13.48
C MET A 61 -5.27 5.75 -14.66
N ALA A 62 -4.26 6.11 -15.46
CA ALA A 62 -4.45 6.97 -16.63
C ALA A 62 -5.35 6.29 -17.68
N THR A 63 -5.14 5.00 -17.93
CA THR A 63 -5.97 4.19 -18.83
C THR A 63 -7.40 4.07 -18.31
N ALA A 64 -7.58 3.76 -17.01
CA ALA A 64 -8.91 3.67 -16.40
C ALA A 64 -9.69 5.00 -16.52
N ARG A 65 -9.03 6.14 -16.29
CA ARG A 65 -9.66 7.46 -16.46
C ARG A 65 -10.07 7.76 -17.90
N LYS A 66 -9.31 7.29 -18.89
CA LYS A 66 -9.64 7.45 -20.30
C LYS A 66 -10.83 6.59 -20.72
N ALA A 67 -11.01 5.42 -20.11
CA ALA A 67 -12.09 4.49 -20.45
C ALA A 67 -13.47 4.91 -19.90
N ILE A 68 -13.51 5.84 -18.94
CA ILE A 68 -14.75 6.35 -18.31
C ILE A 68 -15.16 7.70 -18.95
N ARG A 69 -14.47 8.12 -20.01
CA ARG A 69 -14.67 9.41 -20.70
C ARG A 69 -15.19 9.17 -22.10
#